data_AF-A0A914KB39-F1
#
_entry.id   AF-A0A914KB39-F1
#
_cell.length_a   1.000
_cell.length_b   1.000
_cell.length_c   1.000
_cell.angle_alpha   90.00
_cell.angle_beta   90.00
_cell.angle_gamma   90.00
#
_symmetry.space_group_name_H-M   'P 1'
#
loop_
_entity.id
_entity.type
_entity.pdbx_description
1 polymer ?
#
loop_
_entity_poly.entity_id
_entity_poly.type
_entity_poly.pdbx_seq_one_letter_code
_entity_poly.pdbx_strand_id
1 'polypeptide(L)'
;MGNGFGKNGVITKIVEALPGGGFITAPVHAAAGNSTHAARAAIAGFGTIAALPLGPTASTIAGAGFAALSKIFDQMGLDDDKKQESVAAAKSGDYNRASEILLEAASDKIADNSRGGFITAPVHAAAGNPIHAAQAAIAGFGTIAAAPLGPTASIIAGAGTAGLSGIFDQMGLDDDKKKESVAAAKTGNYNRATEILLKAGSDKIADNSRQLSAESGGRRSLKSVHGTYLRAYDREWKADLTSGPPREWERWYVEDWGGKVVFKAIHNPGRFLRAHPDGRVDLVDRPQDWETWKPFKNDDGSWSFLSVHGRWLSGREDRSVSTVERCDAWEHFWLEGW
;
A
#
# COMPACT_ATOMS: atom_id res chain seq x y z
N MET A 1 24.45 -30.52 1.85
CA MET A 1 23.06 -30.40 1.34
C MET A 1 22.93 -29.04 0.70
N GLY A 2 22.69 -28.97 -0.62
CA GLY A 2 22.64 -27.70 -1.36
C GLY A 2 21.37 -26.92 -1.04
N ASN A 3 21.50 -25.61 -0.84
CA ASN A 3 20.38 -24.73 -0.51
C ASN A 3 19.44 -24.61 -1.72
N GLY A 4 18.29 -25.28 -1.66
CA GLY A 4 17.31 -25.38 -2.76
C GLY A 4 16.78 -24.03 -3.26
N PHE A 5 16.94 -22.97 -2.46
CA PHE A 5 16.49 -21.60 -2.72
C PHE A 5 17.63 -20.58 -2.89
N GLY A 6 18.89 -21.03 -2.90
CA GLY A 6 20.03 -20.14 -3.16
C GLY A 6 20.08 -19.68 -4.62
N LYS A 7 20.95 -18.72 -4.93
CA LYS A 7 21.22 -18.17 -6.28
C LYS A 7 21.37 -19.23 -7.39
N ASN A 8 21.78 -20.46 -7.04
CA ASN A 8 21.95 -21.60 -7.95
C ASN A 8 21.05 -22.81 -7.62
N GLY A 9 20.02 -22.60 -6.79
CA GLY A 9 19.08 -23.62 -6.36
C GLY A 9 18.27 -24.15 -7.54
N VAL A 10 18.07 -25.46 -7.57
CA VAL A 10 17.35 -26.16 -8.64
C VAL A 10 15.93 -25.62 -8.81
N ILE A 11 15.28 -25.17 -7.73
CA ILE A 11 13.91 -24.65 -7.75
C ILE A 11 13.85 -23.28 -8.45
N THR A 12 14.79 -22.37 -8.16
CA THR A 12 14.86 -21.04 -8.79
C THR A 12 15.00 -21.13 -10.30
N LYS A 13 15.88 -22.03 -10.79
CA LYS A 13 16.10 -22.23 -12.23
C LYS A 13 14.91 -22.87 -12.94
N ILE A 14 14.13 -23.71 -12.25
CA ILE A 14 12.92 -24.34 -12.82
C ILE A 14 11.79 -23.32 -12.94
N VAL A 15 11.63 -22.42 -11.96
CA VAL A 15 10.59 -21.38 -11.98
C VAL A 15 10.90 -20.28 -13.01
N GLU A 16 12.18 -19.94 -13.19
CA GLU A 16 12.64 -18.99 -14.23
C GLU A 16 12.45 -19.51 -15.67
N ALA A 17 12.36 -20.84 -15.87
CA ALA A 17 12.18 -21.45 -17.17
C ALA A 17 10.70 -21.59 -17.61
N LEU A 18 9.74 -21.29 -16.73
CA LEU A 18 8.31 -21.41 -17.01
C LEU A 18 7.72 -20.09 -17.56
N PRO A 19 6.91 -20.14 -18.63
CA PRO A 19 6.21 -18.94 -19.11
C PRO A 19 5.31 -18.34 -18.02
N GLY A 20 5.51 -17.06 -17.68
CA GLY A 20 4.79 -16.38 -16.58
C GLY A 20 5.46 -16.46 -15.20
N GLY A 21 6.60 -17.14 -15.04
CA GLY A 21 7.33 -17.26 -13.77
C GLY A 21 7.82 -15.93 -13.16
N GLY A 22 7.87 -14.86 -13.97
CA GLY A 22 8.26 -13.52 -13.56
C GLY A 22 7.37 -12.90 -12.46
N PHE A 23 6.07 -13.21 -12.48
CA PHE A 23 5.11 -12.72 -11.46
C PHE A 23 5.32 -13.36 -10.09
N ILE A 24 5.87 -14.58 -10.05
CA ILE A 24 6.08 -15.35 -8.81
C ILE A 24 7.47 -15.07 -8.23
N THR A 25 8.47 -14.81 -9.09
CA THR A 25 9.86 -14.60 -8.68
C THR A 25 10.18 -13.16 -8.30
N ALA A 26 9.43 -12.17 -8.82
CA ALA A 26 9.64 -10.77 -8.47
C ALA A 26 9.47 -10.48 -6.96
N PRO A 27 8.43 -10.99 -6.27
CA PRO A 27 8.33 -10.86 -4.81
C PRO A 27 9.47 -11.55 -4.06
N VAL A 28 9.98 -12.67 -4.57
CA VAL A 28 11.08 -13.42 -3.95
C VAL A 28 12.42 -12.68 -4.06
N HIS A 29 12.70 -12.08 -5.22
CA HIS A 29 13.89 -11.22 -5.39
C HIS A 29 13.78 -9.92 -4.59
N ALA A 30 12.58 -9.35 -4.46
CA ALA A 30 12.34 -8.17 -3.63
C ALA A 30 12.56 -8.48 -2.14
N ALA A 31 12.03 -9.61 -1.66
CA ALA A 31 12.23 -10.10 -0.29
C ALA A 31 13.70 -10.44 0.03
N ALA A 32 14.49 -10.80 -0.99
CA ALA A 32 15.93 -11.01 -0.87
C ALA A 32 16.77 -9.72 -1.03
N GLY A 33 16.15 -8.54 -1.07
CA GLY A 33 16.82 -7.24 -1.17
C GLY A 33 17.42 -6.94 -2.56
N ASN A 34 17.03 -7.69 -3.60
CA ASN A 34 17.57 -7.55 -4.95
C ASN A 34 16.55 -6.89 -5.88
N SER A 35 16.38 -5.57 -5.70
CA SER A 35 15.39 -4.74 -6.41
C SER A 35 15.55 -4.75 -7.94
N THR A 36 16.79 -4.84 -8.46
CA THR A 36 17.04 -4.94 -9.91
C THR A 36 16.55 -6.25 -10.50
N HIS A 37 16.68 -7.37 -9.77
CA HIS A 37 16.17 -8.66 -10.26
C HIS A 37 14.66 -8.77 -10.08
N ALA A 38 14.10 -8.15 -9.04
CA ALA A 38 12.64 -8.05 -8.87
C ALA A 38 11.99 -7.29 -10.04
N ALA A 39 12.57 -6.16 -10.45
CA ALA A 39 12.10 -5.39 -11.59
C ALA A 39 12.23 -6.17 -12.91
N ARG A 40 13.37 -6.85 -13.14
CA ARG A 40 13.58 -7.68 -14.34
C ARG A 40 12.63 -8.87 -14.40
N ALA A 41 12.36 -9.52 -13.28
CA ALA A 41 11.40 -10.62 -13.19
C ALA A 41 9.96 -10.14 -13.47
N ALA A 42 9.55 -9.00 -12.92
CA ALA A 42 8.25 -8.40 -13.21
C ALA A 42 8.09 -8.07 -14.70
N ILE A 43 9.11 -7.46 -15.32
CA ILE A 43 9.13 -7.14 -16.76
C ILE A 43 9.09 -8.41 -17.62
N ALA A 44 9.83 -9.46 -17.26
CA ALA A 44 9.80 -10.74 -17.98
C ALA A 44 8.42 -11.40 -17.94
N GLY A 45 7.68 -11.25 -16.83
CA GLY A 45 6.28 -11.69 -16.70
C GLY A 45 5.35 -11.04 -17.72
N PHE A 46 5.53 -9.75 -18.00
CA PHE A 46 4.80 -9.05 -19.06
C PHE A 46 5.28 -9.44 -20.47
N GLY A 47 6.60 -9.60 -20.65
CA GLY A 47 7.20 -9.93 -21.95
C GLY A 47 6.86 -11.33 -22.46
N THR A 48 6.54 -12.31 -21.59
CA THR A 48 6.29 -13.69 -22.04
C THR A 48 4.95 -13.86 -22.77
N ILE A 49 4.04 -12.90 -22.67
CA ILE A 49 2.80 -12.88 -23.48
C ILE A 49 3.12 -12.55 -24.96
N ALA A 50 4.28 -11.92 -25.24
CA ALA A 50 4.64 -11.42 -26.57
C ALA A 50 5.63 -12.31 -27.36
N ALA A 51 6.22 -13.35 -26.76
CA ALA A 51 7.26 -14.15 -27.38
C ALA A 51 6.85 -15.63 -27.59
N LEU A 52 5.93 -15.86 -28.53
CA LEU A 52 5.77 -17.18 -29.18
C LEU A 52 6.55 -17.19 -30.51
N PRO A 53 7.20 -18.30 -30.91
CA PRO A 53 7.89 -18.38 -32.18
C PRO A 53 6.87 -18.40 -33.33
N LEU A 54 6.85 -17.37 -34.16
CA LEU A 54 5.88 -17.20 -35.24
C LEU A 54 6.51 -17.40 -36.62
N GLY A 55 5.96 -18.37 -37.35
CA GLY A 55 6.00 -18.39 -38.81
C GLY A 55 5.07 -17.31 -39.42
N PRO A 56 4.59 -17.45 -40.66
CA PRO A 56 4.09 -16.36 -41.52
C PRO A 56 2.78 -15.66 -41.08
N THR A 57 2.33 -15.77 -39.84
CA THR A 57 1.16 -15.08 -39.25
C THR A 57 1.50 -13.74 -38.57
N ALA A 58 2.70 -13.20 -38.78
CA ALA A 58 3.22 -12.02 -38.08
C ALA A 58 2.38 -10.73 -38.24
N SER A 59 1.66 -10.53 -39.35
CA SER A 59 0.87 -9.30 -39.58
C SER A 59 -0.40 -9.21 -38.73
N THR A 60 -1.04 -10.35 -38.42
CA THR A 60 -2.32 -10.39 -37.70
C THR A 60 -2.12 -10.23 -36.18
N ILE A 61 -1.00 -10.70 -35.66
CA ILE A 61 -0.66 -10.65 -34.23
C ILE A 61 -0.12 -9.28 -33.82
N ALA A 62 0.63 -8.59 -34.70
CA ALA A 62 1.04 -7.20 -34.47
C ALA A 62 -0.17 -6.27 -34.32
N GLY A 63 -1.20 -6.42 -35.16
CA GLY A 63 -2.44 -5.64 -35.07
C GLY A 63 -3.21 -5.83 -33.76
N ALA A 64 -3.25 -7.06 -33.23
CA ALA A 64 -3.90 -7.36 -31.95
C ALA A 64 -3.14 -6.76 -30.75
N GLY A 65 -1.80 -6.74 -30.81
CA GLY A 65 -0.96 -6.12 -29.78
C GLY A 65 -1.20 -4.61 -29.64
N PHE A 66 -1.32 -3.89 -30.76
CA PHE A 66 -1.56 -2.43 -30.72
C PHE A 66 -2.95 -2.07 -30.17
N ALA A 67 -3.98 -2.86 -30.53
CA ALA A 67 -5.33 -2.65 -30.02
C ALA A 67 -5.42 -2.93 -28.50
N ALA A 68 -4.67 -3.91 -28.01
CA ALA A 68 -4.59 -4.19 -26.58
C ALA A 68 -3.89 -3.06 -25.81
N LEU A 69 -2.75 -2.57 -26.32
CA LEU A 69 -2.01 -1.47 -25.71
C LEU A 69 -2.83 -0.18 -25.67
N SER A 70 -3.49 0.17 -26.78
CA SER A 70 -4.43 1.31 -26.83
C SER A 70 -5.55 1.19 -25.80
N LYS A 71 -6.17 0.01 -25.66
CA LYS A 71 -7.24 -0.22 -24.68
C LYS A 71 -6.76 -0.09 -23.24
N ILE A 72 -5.52 -0.45 -22.93
CA ILE A 72 -4.95 -0.29 -21.59
C ILE A 72 -4.87 1.20 -21.24
N PHE A 73 -4.35 2.04 -22.14
CA PHE A 73 -4.33 3.49 -21.94
C PHE A 73 -5.74 4.08 -21.75
N ASP A 74 -6.70 3.65 -22.58
CA ASP A 74 -8.10 4.08 -22.48
C ASP A 74 -8.75 3.68 -21.14
N GLN A 75 -8.55 2.44 -20.71
CA GLN A 75 -9.09 1.93 -19.44
C GLN A 75 -8.48 2.62 -18.22
N MET A 76 -7.21 3.01 -18.31
CA MET A 76 -6.49 3.69 -17.24
C MET A 76 -6.66 5.22 -17.27
N GLY A 77 -7.34 5.77 -18.30
CA GLY A 77 -7.50 7.21 -18.49
C GLY A 77 -6.15 7.94 -18.55
N LEU A 78 -5.17 7.30 -19.18
CA LEU A 78 -3.81 7.84 -19.34
C LEU A 78 -3.76 8.83 -20.50
N ASP A 79 -2.70 9.63 -20.50
CA ASP A 79 -2.47 10.67 -21.49
C ASP A 79 -2.42 10.12 -22.93
N ASP A 80 -3.15 10.77 -23.84
CA ASP A 80 -3.28 10.36 -25.23
C ASP A 80 -1.97 10.52 -26.02
N ASP A 81 -1.09 11.46 -25.64
CA ASP A 81 0.20 11.64 -26.29
C ASP A 81 1.14 10.48 -25.94
N LYS A 82 1.19 10.11 -24.64
CA LYS A 82 1.94 8.93 -24.18
C LYS A 82 1.38 7.63 -24.76
N LYS A 83 0.05 7.53 -24.95
CA LYS A 83 -0.60 6.42 -25.64
C LYS A 83 -0.10 6.29 -27.07
N GLN A 84 -0.10 7.40 -27.81
CA GLN A 84 0.36 7.42 -29.20
C GLN A 84 1.85 7.09 -29.32
N GLU A 85 2.68 7.63 -28.42
CA GLU A 85 4.12 7.36 -28.37
C GLU A 85 4.39 5.86 -28.09
N SER A 86 3.67 5.27 -27.12
CA SER A 86 3.81 3.84 -26.78
C SER A 86 3.36 2.93 -27.93
N VAL A 87 2.25 3.26 -28.59
CA VAL A 87 1.76 2.51 -29.78
C VAL A 87 2.72 2.66 -30.95
N ALA A 88 3.32 3.84 -31.16
CA ALA A 88 4.31 4.08 -32.22
C ALA A 88 5.60 3.28 -31.98
N ALA A 89 6.11 3.29 -30.74
CA ALA A 89 7.26 2.47 -30.34
C ALA A 89 7.00 0.99 -30.60
N ALA A 90 5.84 0.48 -30.18
CA ALA A 90 5.45 -0.91 -30.44
C ALA A 90 5.34 -1.21 -31.95
N LYS A 91 4.80 -0.29 -32.76
CA LYS A 91 4.72 -0.43 -34.23
C LYS A 91 6.09 -0.51 -34.90
N SER A 92 7.09 0.16 -34.33
CA SER A 92 8.48 0.10 -34.79
C SER A 92 9.23 -1.15 -34.30
N GLY A 93 8.60 -1.99 -33.48
CA GLY A 93 9.22 -3.17 -32.86
C GLY A 93 10.01 -2.87 -31.58
N ASP A 94 10.00 -1.62 -31.09
CA ASP A 94 10.66 -1.23 -29.85
C ASP A 94 9.72 -1.41 -28.64
N TYR A 95 9.52 -2.66 -28.26
CA TYR A 95 8.62 -3.03 -27.16
C TYR A 95 9.12 -2.58 -25.78
N ASN A 96 10.43 -2.43 -25.62
CA ASN A 96 11.01 -1.93 -24.37
C ASN A 96 10.63 -0.46 -24.18
N ARG A 97 10.80 0.35 -25.23
CA ARG A 97 10.38 1.76 -25.19
C ARG A 97 8.87 1.90 -25.00
N ALA A 98 8.06 1.07 -25.67
CA ALA A 98 6.61 1.07 -25.47
C ALA A 98 6.20 0.79 -24.01
N SER A 99 6.88 -0.16 -23.35
CA SER A 99 6.65 -0.48 -21.94
C SER A 99 7.12 0.63 -21.00
N GLU A 100 8.26 1.27 -21.27
CA GLU A 100 8.75 2.41 -20.50
C GLU A 100 7.75 3.58 -20.53
N ILE A 101 7.22 3.91 -21.70
CA ILE A 101 6.24 4.99 -21.88
C ILE A 101 4.94 4.69 -21.11
N LEU A 102 4.48 3.43 -21.12
CA LEU A 102 3.29 3.03 -20.36
C LEU A 102 3.52 3.16 -18.84
N LEU A 103 4.71 2.76 -18.36
CA LEU A 103 5.09 2.90 -16.96
C LEU A 103 5.22 4.37 -16.54
N GLU A 104 5.81 5.21 -17.39
CA GLU A 104 5.91 6.64 -17.19
C GLU A 104 4.52 7.28 -17.10
N ALA A 105 3.64 6.99 -18.07
CA ALA A 105 2.27 7.52 -18.09
C ALA A 105 1.44 7.07 -16.88
N ALA A 106 1.58 5.80 -16.48
CA ALA A 106 0.92 5.29 -15.28
C ALA A 106 1.47 5.95 -14.01
N SER A 107 2.79 6.15 -13.93
CA SER A 107 3.44 6.85 -12.82
C SER A 107 2.99 8.31 -12.73
N ASP A 108 2.92 9.02 -13.86
CA ASP A 108 2.46 10.41 -13.91
C ASP A 108 0.99 10.53 -13.51
N LYS A 109 0.14 9.60 -13.97
CA LYS A 109 -1.28 9.55 -13.55
C LYS A 109 -1.42 9.28 -12.06
N ILE A 110 -0.61 8.37 -11.52
CA ILE A 110 -0.54 8.12 -10.08
C ILE A 110 -0.05 9.37 -9.35
N ALA A 111 0.98 10.06 -9.87
CA ALA A 111 1.53 11.28 -9.30
C ALA A 111 0.50 12.43 -9.30
N ASP A 112 -0.25 12.62 -10.38
CA ASP A 112 -1.31 13.63 -10.48
C ASP A 112 -2.52 13.30 -9.60
N ASN A 113 -2.91 12.03 -9.53
CA ASN A 113 -3.92 11.58 -8.55
C ASN A 113 -3.41 11.73 -7.11
N SER A 114 -2.09 11.64 -6.90
CA SER A 114 -1.45 11.79 -5.60
C SER A 114 -1.12 13.23 -5.20
N ARG A 115 -1.20 14.19 -6.12
CA ARG A 115 -1.37 15.61 -5.76
C ARG A 115 -2.71 15.87 -5.04
N GLY A 116 -3.62 14.89 -5.10
CA GLY A 116 -4.76 14.69 -4.19
C GLY A 116 -4.46 13.90 -2.91
N GLY A 117 -3.19 13.70 -2.55
CA GLY A 117 -2.73 13.17 -1.27
C GLY A 117 -2.69 11.65 -1.14
N PHE A 118 -1.99 10.91 -2.02
CA PHE A 118 -1.79 9.46 -1.85
C PHE A 118 -0.51 8.93 -2.54
N ILE A 119 0.65 8.97 -1.86
CA ILE A 119 1.78 8.06 -2.14
C ILE A 119 2.36 7.55 -0.81
N THR A 120 2.38 6.22 -0.62
CA THR A 120 3.49 5.49 0.08
C THR A 120 3.53 3.97 -0.20
N ALA A 121 2.84 3.42 -1.20
CA ALA A 121 2.77 1.95 -1.34
C ALA A 121 4.07 1.22 -1.81
N PRO A 122 4.92 1.74 -2.72
CA PRO A 122 6.04 0.92 -3.23
C PRO A 122 7.32 0.92 -2.38
N VAL A 123 7.50 1.86 -1.44
CA VAL A 123 8.79 2.03 -0.74
C VAL A 123 8.90 1.19 0.54
N HIS A 124 7.78 0.72 1.11
CA HIS A 124 7.80 0.01 2.41
C HIS A 124 7.94 -1.51 2.35
N ALA A 125 7.94 -2.14 1.16
CA ALA A 125 8.20 -3.58 1.02
C ALA A 125 9.65 -3.98 1.36
N ALA A 126 10.56 -3.02 1.56
CA ALA A 126 11.97 -3.27 1.84
C ALA A 126 12.31 -3.53 3.33
N ALA A 127 11.34 -3.49 4.25
CA ALA A 127 11.60 -3.60 5.70
C ALA A 127 11.42 -5.00 6.32
N GLY A 128 10.98 -6.01 5.56
CA GLY A 128 10.96 -7.41 6.03
C GLY A 128 9.85 -7.77 7.04
N ASN A 129 8.90 -6.88 7.36
CA ASN A 129 7.73 -7.23 8.18
C ASN A 129 6.46 -7.53 7.33
N PRO A 130 5.82 -8.70 7.51
CA PRO A 130 4.55 -9.04 6.86
C PRO A 130 3.40 -8.06 7.11
N ILE A 131 3.40 -7.28 8.20
CA ILE A 131 2.36 -6.27 8.49
C ILE A 131 2.46 -5.08 7.53
N HIS A 132 3.67 -4.59 7.24
CA HIS A 132 3.89 -3.49 6.31
C HIS A 132 3.69 -3.94 4.86
N ALA A 133 4.07 -5.18 4.54
CA ALA A 133 3.76 -5.80 3.24
C ALA A 133 2.24 -5.99 3.06
N ALA A 134 1.52 -6.43 4.11
CA ALA A 134 0.07 -6.48 4.10
C ALA A 134 -0.52 -5.08 3.94
N GLN A 135 -0.06 -4.06 4.66
CA GLN A 135 -0.55 -2.67 4.55
C GLN A 135 -0.27 -2.03 3.16
N ALA A 136 0.89 -2.31 2.56
CA ALA A 136 1.21 -1.90 1.20
C ALA A 136 0.38 -2.65 0.15
N ALA A 137 0.19 -3.97 0.32
CA ALA A 137 -0.72 -4.76 -0.49
C ALA A 137 -2.17 -4.25 -0.36
N ILE A 138 -2.59 -3.88 0.85
CA ILE A 138 -3.89 -3.29 1.18
C ILE A 138 -4.11 -1.95 0.46
N ALA A 139 -3.10 -1.08 0.43
CA ALA A 139 -3.16 0.16 -0.33
C ALA A 139 -3.24 -0.09 -1.85
N GLY A 140 -2.48 -1.07 -2.37
CA GLY A 140 -2.57 -1.50 -3.77
C GLY A 140 -3.90 -2.17 -4.12
N PHE A 141 -4.49 -2.94 -3.21
CA PHE A 141 -5.79 -3.58 -3.39
C PHE A 141 -6.94 -2.58 -3.36
N GLY A 142 -6.84 -1.48 -2.60
CA GLY A 142 -7.81 -0.38 -2.68
C GLY A 142 -7.89 0.20 -4.10
N THR A 143 -6.75 0.28 -4.80
CA THR A 143 -6.68 0.67 -6.22
C THR A 143 -7.29 -0.39 -7.14
N ILE A 144 -7.07 -1.68 -6.86
CA ILE A 144 -7.65 -2.80 -7.64
C ILE A 144 -9.16 -2.91 -7.43
N ALA A 145 -9.66 -2.66 -6.22
CA ALA A 145 -11.09 -2.68 -5.89
C ALA A 145 -11.88 -1.57 -6.59
N ALA A 146 -11.21 -0.48 -6.97
CA ALA A 146 -11.78 0.62 -7.74
C ALA A 146 -11.72 0.38 -9.27
N ALA A 147 -10.98 -0.62 -9.75
CA ALA A 147 -10.90 -0.94 -11.16
C ALA A 147 -12.12 -1.76 -11.63
N PRO A 148 -12.63 -1.56 -12.86
CA PRO A 148 -13.67 -2.42 -13.42
C PRO A 148 -13.18 -3.88 -13.40
N LEU A 149 -14.06 -4.85 -13.11
CA LEU A 149 -13.70 -6.27 -12.82
C LEU A 149 -12.86 -7.00 -13.88
N GLY A 150 -12.73 -6.45 -15.10
CA GLY A 150 -12.06 -7.06 -16.24
C GLY A 150 -10.58 -7.45 -16.04
N PRO A 151 -9.69 -6.55 -15.59
CA PRO A 151 -8.26 -6.86 -15.42
C PRO A 151 -8.01 -7.84 -14.27
N THR A 152 -8.76 -7.72 -13.17
CA THR A 152 -8.57 -8.55 -11.97
C THR A 152 -9.01 -10.01 -12.20
N ALA A 153 -10.09 -10.22 -12.96
CA ALA A 153 -10.52 -11.55 -13.36
C ALA A 153 -9.46 -12.27 -14.22
N SER A 154 -8.72 -11.53 -15.05
CA SER A 154 -7.62 -12.08 -15.87
C SER A 154 -6.44 -12.58 -15.03
N ILE A 155 -6.14 -11.89 -13.92
CA ILE A 155 -5.06 -12.30 -12.99
C ILE A 155 -5.42 -13.63 -12.31
N ILE A 156 -6.67 -13.79 -11.87
CA ILE A 156 -7.13 -15.03 -11.22
C ILE A 156 -7.18 -16.18 -12.21
N ALA A 157 -7.60 -15.92 -13.45
CA ALA A 157 -7.56 -16.94 -14.51
C ALA A 157 -6.13 -17.42 -14.81
N GLY A 158 -5.14 -16.52 -14.80
CA GLY A 158 -3.73 -16.87 -15.01
C GLY A 158 -3.07 -17.56 -13.81
N ALA A 159 -3.41 -17.16 -12.58
CA ALA A 159 -2.85 -17.75 -11.36
C ALA A 159 -3.42 -19.16 -11.05
N GLY A 160 -4.61 -19.45 -11.59
CA GLY A 160 -5.36 -20.66 -11.27
C GLY A 160 -5.77 -20.73 -9.79
N THR A 161 -6.36 -21.86 -9.42
CA THR A 161 -6.92 -22.06 -8.07
C THR A 161 -5.86 -22.15 -6.97
N ALA A 162 -4.67 -22.67 -7.29
CA ALA A 162 -3.54 -22.73 -6.36
C ALA A 162 -2.97 -21.34 -6.05
N GLY A 163 -2.82 -20.49 -7.08
CA GLY A 163 -2.37 -19.10 -6.89
C GLY A 163 -3.36 -18.30 -6.04
N LEU A 164 -4.67 -18.43 -6.34
CA LEU A 164 -5.73 -17.80 -5.55
C LEU A 164 -5.69 -18.26 -4.07
N SER A 165 -5.55 -19.56 -3.82
CA SER A 165 -5.38 -20.09 -2.46
C SER A 165 -4.19 -19.46 -1.74
N GLY A 166 -3.04 -19.34 -2.42
CA GLY A 166 -1.83 -18.72 -1.86
C GLY A 166 -2.03 -17.26 -1.47
N ILE A 167 -2.83 -16.49 -2.22
CA ILE A 167 -3.16 -15.10 -1.89
C ILE A 167 -3.94 -15.03 -0.57
N PHE A 168 -4.97 -15.87 -0.41
CA PHE A 168 -5.74 -15.92 0.85
C PHE A 168 -4.84 -16.27 2.05
N ASP A 169 -3.94 -17.23 1.89
CA ASP A 169 -3.00 -17.65 2.94
C ASP A 169 -2.02 -16.52 3.31
N GLN A 170 -1.42 -15.86 2.31
CA GLN A 170 -0.49 -14.76 2.53
C GLN A 170 -1.15 -13.55 3.21
N MET A 171 -2.42 -13.30 2.90
CA MET A 171 -3.19 -12.20 3.48
C MET A 171 -3.87 -12.58 4.82
N GLY A 172 -3.79 -13.84 5.25
CA GLY A 172 -4.47 -14.34 6.44
C GLY A 172 -5.99 -14.09 6.39
N LEU A 173 -6.60 -14.32 5.23
CA LEU A 173 -8.03 -14.16 4.98
C LEU A 173 -8.80 -15.40 5.45
N ASP A 174 -10.11 -15.21 5.61
CA ASP A 174 -11.02 -16.26 6.08
C ASP A 174 -11.02 -17.51 5.17
N ASP A 175 -10.89 -18.68 5.78
CA ASP A 175 -10.81 -19.97 5.09
C ASP A 175 -12.09 -20.34 4.35
N ASP A 176 -13.25 -19.90 4.81
CA ASP A 176 -14.50 -20.17 4.13
C ASP A 176 -14.65 -19.29 2.90
N LYS A 177 -14.23 -18.02 2.97
CA LYS A 177 -14.11 -17.14 1.79
C LYS A 177 -13.10 -17.65 0.78
N LYS A 178 -11.98 -18.21 1.25
CA LYS A 178 -11.00 -18.89 0.40
C LYS A 178 -11.64 -20.05 -0.36
N LYS A 179 -12.32 -20.96 0.35
CA LYS A 179 -13.02 -22.10 -0.28
C LYS A 179 -14.08 -21.65 -1.28
N GLU A 180 -14.88 -20.64 -0.93
CA GLU A 180 -15.93 -20.07 -1.79
C GLU A 180 -15.32 -19.49 -3.08
N SER A 181 -14.25 -18.69 -2.95
CA SER A 181 -13.55 -18.07 -4.08
C SER A 181 -12.90 -19.10 -4.98
N VAL A 182 -12.22 -20.11 -4.40
CA VAL A 182 -11.62 -21.23 -5.15
C VAL A 182 -12.69 -22.07 -5.86
N ALA A 183 -13.82 -22.32 -5.23
CA ALA A 183 -14.92 -23.06 -5.85
C ALA A 183 -15.50 -22.30 -7.05
N ALA A 184 -15.68 -20.98 -6.93
CA ALA A 184 -16.11 -20.14 -8.04
C ALA A 184 -15.10 -20.14 -9.20
N ALA A 185 -13.80 -20.06 -8.90
CA ALA A 185 -12.76 -20.14 -9.93
C ALA A 185 -12.74 -21.51 -10.63
N LYS A 186 -12.96 -22.62 -9.90
CA LYS A 186 -13.03 -23.97 -10.48
C LYS A 186 -14.16 -24.15 -11.50
N THR A 187 -15.25 -23.40 -11.37
CA THR A 187 -16.37 -23.43 -12.33
C THR A 187 -16.21 -22.41 -13.47
N GLY A 188 -15.06 -21.74 -13.56
CA GLY A 188 -14.79 -20.69 -14.54
C GLY A 188 -15.45 -19.34 -14.20
N ASN A 189 -16.08 -19.21 -13.02
CA ASN A 189 -16.69 -17.96 -12.57
C ASN A 189 -15.67 -17.05 -11.88
N TYR A 190 -14.73 -16.54 -12.66
CA TYR A 190 -13.62 -15.70 -12.15
C TYR A 190 -14.09 -14.35 -11.59
N ASN A 191 -15.18 -13.78 -12.11
CA ASN A 191 -15.77 -12.56 -11.56
C ASN A 191 -16.23 -12.77 -10.12
N ARG A 192 -16.96 -13.86 -9.86
CA ARG A 192 -17.39 -14.19 -8.50
C ARG A 192 -16.21 -14.46 -7.58
N ALA A 193 -15.19 -15.20 -8.06
CA ALA A 193 -13.97 -15.43 -7.28
C ALA A 193 -13.29 -14.11 -6.90
N THR A 194 -13.21 -13.16 -7.84
CA THR A 194 -12.66 -11.81 -7.63
C THR A 194 -13.45 -11.05 -6.58
N GLU A 195 -14.79 -11.00 -6.70
CA GLU A 195 -15.65 -10.31 -5.74
C GLU A 195 -15.46 -10.84 -4.30
N ILE A 196 -15.39 -12.18 -4.15
CA ILE A 196 -15.17 -12.80 -2.84
C ILE A 196 -13.81 -12.40 -2.28
N LEU A 197 -12.76 -12.42 -3.10
CA LEU A 197 -11.42 -12.03 -2.68
C LEU A 197 -11.38 -10.55 -2.26
N LEU A 198 -11.93 -9.65 -3.08
CA LEU A 198 -11.97 -8.21 -2.79
C LEU A 198 -12.76 -7.93 -1.51
N LYS A 199 -13.92 -8.58 -1.34
CA LYS A 199 -14.72 -8.43 -0.13
C LYS A 199 -13.98 -8.94 1.11
N ALA A 200 -13.39 -10.14 1.04
CA ALA A 200 -12.62 -10.71 2.15
C ALA A 200 -11.42 -9.83 2.52
N GLY A 201 -10.70 -9.31 1.51
CA GLY A 201 -9.62 -8.36 1.71
C GLY A 201 -10.08 -7.07 2.39
N SER A 202 -11.17 -6.47 1.92
CA SER A 202 -11.77 -5.27 2.52
C SER A 202 -12.20 -5.50 3.98
N ASP A 203 -12.87 -6.62 4.25
CA ASP A 203 -13.32 -7.00 5.60
C ASP A 203 -12.10 -7.14 6.53
N LYS A 204 -11.02 -7.80 6.07
CA LYS A 204 -9.76 -7.94 6.82
C LYS A 204 -9.08 -6.59 7.11
N ILE A 205 -9.07 -5.68 6.14
CA ILE A 205 -8.52 -4.33 6.32
C ILE A 205 -9.26 -3.58 7.43
N ALA A 206 -10.59 -3.66 7.42
CA ALA A 206 -11.43 -3.01 8.42
C ALA A 206 -11.20 -3.62 9.81
N ASP A 207 -11.09 -4.95 9.92
CA ASP A 207 -10.76 -5.63 11.17
C ASP A 207 -9.40 -5.23 11.72
N ASN A 208 -8.36 -5.27 10.90
CA ASN A 208 -7.01 -4.86 11.30
C ASN A 208 -6.98 -3.39 11.75
N SER A 209 -7.70 -2.51 11.04
CA SER A 209 -7.79 -1.09 11.41
C SER A 209 -8.44 -0.93 12.79
N ARG A 210 -9.56 -1.63 13.05
CA ARG A 210 -10.23 -1.65 14.36
C ARG A 210 -9.33 -2.18 15.47
N GLN A 211 -8.57 -3.23 15.19
CA GLN A 211 -7.64 -3.80 16.17
C GLN A 211 -6.53 -2.79 16.54
N LEU A 212 -5.94 -2.11 15.54
CA LEU A 212 -4.90 -1.11 15.77
C LEU A 212 -5.43 0.13 16.51
N SER A 213 -6.65 0.59 16.22
CA SER A 213 -7.26 1.71 16.94
C SER A 213 -7.61 1.35 18.37
N ALA A 214 -8.16 0.15 18.61
CA ALA A 214 -8.41 -0.35 19.95
C ALA A 214 -7.12 -0.50 20.76
N GLU A 215 -6.04 -1.01 20.15
CA GLU A 215 -4.75 -1.22 20.81
C GLU A 215 -4.04 0.10 21.17
N SER A 216 -4.08 1.09 20.27
CA SER A 216 -3.51 2.42 20.52
C SER A 216 -4.34 3.28 21.50
N GLY A 217 -5.61 2.92 21.71
CA GLY A 217 -6.54 3.62 22.60
C GLY A 217 -6.14 3.62 24.08
N GLY A 218 -6.87 4.43 24.86
CA GLY A 218 -6.78 4.51 26.33
C GLY A 218 -6.13 5.79 26.85
N ARG A 219 -5.72 5.77 28.12
CA ARG A 219 -4.98 6.87 28.77
C ARG A 219 -3.51 6.77 28.40
N ARG A 220 -3.04 7.65 27.51
CA ARG A 220 -1.69 7.59 26.95
C ARG A 220 -0.92 8.90 27.12
N SER A 221 0.39 8.79 27.16
CA SER A 221 1.34 9.86 26.83
C SER A 221 2.06 9.44 25.54
N LEU A 222 2.25 10.36 24.61
CA LEU A 222 2.92 10.09 23.33
C LEU A 222 4.35 10.60 23.40
N LYS A 223 5.32 9.68 23.47
CA LYS A 223 6.75 10.01 23.53
C LYS A 223 7.37 9.91 22.16
N SER A 224 7.92 11.02 21.65
CA SER A 224 8.69 11.06 20.41
C SER A 224 10.02 10.29 20.52
N VAL A 225 10.65 10.02 19.38
CA VAL A 225 12.02 9.46 19.29
C VAL A 225 13.08 10.31 20.02
N HIS A 226 12.82 11.60 20.20
CA HIS A 226 13.70 12.53 20.91
C HIS A 226 13.52 12.50 22.44
N GLY A 227 12.70 11.60 22.98
CA GLY A 227 12.42 11.52 24.42
C GLY A 227 11.58 12.67 24.96
N THR A 228 10.93 13.44 24.07
CA THR A 228 9.98 14.50 24.42
C THR A 228 8.54 14.02 24.24
N TYR A 229 7.60 14.61 24.98
CA TYR A 229 6.20 14.21 25.00
C TYR A 229 5.31 15.22 24.30
N LEU A 230 4.33 14.72 23.53
CA LEU A 230 3.29 15.54 22.91
C LEU A 230 2.45 16.22 23.98
N ARG A 231 2.37 17.54 23.91
CA ARG A 231 1.72 18.39 24.90
C ARG A 231 0.59 19.20 24.27
N ALA A 232 -0.57 19.19 24.94
CA ALA A 232 -1.66 20.11 24.64
C ALA A 232 -1.44 21.42 25.39
N TYR A 233 -1.34 22.54 24.68
CA TYR A 233 -1.18 23.85 25.28
C TYR A 233 -2.44 24.69 25.05
N ASP A 234 -3.46 24.44 25.87
CA ASP A 234 -4.83 24.94 25.68
C ASP A 234 -4.94 26.47 25.68
N ARG A 235 -4.08 27.18 26.41
CA ARG A 235 -4.13 28.65 26.45
C ARG A 235 -3.91 29.28 25.08
N GLU A 236 -3.13 28.62 24.22
CA GLU A 236 -2.81 29.10 22.86
C GLU A 236 -3.34 28.17 21.77
N TRP A 237 -4.16 27.17 22.13
CA TRP A 237 -4.78 26.24 21.17
C TRP A 237 -3.76 25.53 20.29
N LYS A 238 -2.56 25.26 20.82
CA LYS A 238 -1.44 24.68 20.09
C LYS A 238 -1.03 23.34 20.68
N ALA A 239 -0.40 22.52 19.87
CA ALA A 239 0.33 21.33 20.32
C ALA A 239 1.83 21.54 20.09
N ASP A 240 2.64 21.15 21.06
CA ASP A 240 4.09 21.14 20.96
C ASP A 240 4.67 19.91 21.67
N LEU A 241 6.00 19.81 21.72
CA LEU A 241 6.69 18.80 22.50
C LEU A 241 7.35 19.40 23.74
N THR A 242 7.43 18.64 24.82
CA THR A 242 8.19 19.03 26.00
C THR A 242 9.11 17.93 26.51
N SER A 243 10.24 18.34 27.06
CA SER A 243 11.18 17.43 27.71
C SER A 243 10.76 17.16 29.16
N GLY A 244 11.26 16.05 29.72
CA GLY A 244 11.01 15.62 31.09
C GLY A 244 9.83 14.65 31.21
N PRO A 245 9.51 14.21 32.45
CA PRO A 245 8.42 13.28 32.68
C PRO A 245 7.06 13.87 32.29
N PRO A 246 6.11 13.09 31.73
CA PRO A 246 4.81 13.59 31.32
C PRO A 246 4.00 14.02 32.55
N ARG A 247 3.51 15.25 32.50
CA ARG A 247 2.60 15.85 33.48
C ARG A 247 1.20 15.92 32.88
N GLU A 248 0.34 16.72 33.47
CA GLU A 248 -1.07 16.83 33.05
C GLU A 248 -1.22 17.24 31.57
N TRP A 249 -0.34 18.07 31.03
CA TRP A 249 -0.51 18.63 29.69
C TRP A 249 -0.03 17.67 28.60
N GLU A 250 0.74 16.64 28.98
CA GLU A 250 1.28 15.60 28.10
C GLU A 250 0.43 14.32 28.11
N ARG A 251 -0.68 14.35 28.85
CA ARG A 251 -1.60 13.23 29.02
C ARG A 251 -2.81 13.39 28.09
N TRP A 252 -3.11 12.31 27.39
CA TRP A 252 -4.16 12.24 26.38
C TRP A 252 -5.11 11.08 26.66
N TYR A 253 -6.39 11.30 26.38
CA TYR A 253 -7.32 10.23 26.08
C TYR A 253 -7.26 9.94 24.58
N VAL A 254 -6.72 8.78 24.22
CA VAL A 254 -6.75 8.26 22.85
C VAL A 254 -8.04 7.47 22.71
N GLU A 255 -9.07 8.09 22.14
CA GLU A 255 -10.38 7.46 22.00
C GLU A 255 -10.44 6.65 20.70
N ASP A 256 -10.88 5.39 20.77
CA ASP A 256 -11.09 4.53 19.60
C ASP A 256 -12.40 4.90 18.87
N TRP A 257 -12.29 5.13 17.57
CA TRP A 257 -13.36 5.54 16.67
C TRP A 257 -13.52 4.52 15.52
N GLY A 258 -13.38 3.23 15.82
CA GLY A 258 -13.77 2.15 14.91
C GLY A 258 -12.83 1.98 13.72
N GLY A 259 -11.52 2.03 13.97
CA GLY A 259 -10.46 1.97 12.96
C GLY A 259 -9.68 3.27 12.79
N LYS A 260 -10.05 4.29 13.56
CA LYS A 260 -9.34 5.55 13.72
C LYS A 260 -9.26 5.89 15.21
N VAL A 261 -8.46 6.88 15.54
CA VAL A 261 -8.39 7.44 16.89
C VAL A 261 -8.53 8.96 16.85
N VAL A 262 -8.96 9.53 17.97
CA VAL A 262 -8.84 10.97 18.24
C VAL A 262 -8.00 11.17 19.50
N PHE A 263 -7.18 12.22 19.52
CA PHE A 263 -6.38 12.59 20.69
C PHE A 263 -7.08 13.70 21.44
N LYS A 264 -7.60 13.40 22.62
CA LYS A 264 -8.29 14.37 23.47
C LYS A 264 -7.44 14.71 24.70
N ALA A 265 -7.07 15.98 24.84
CA ALA A 265 -6.36 16.50 26.00
C ALA A 265 -7.20 16.29 27.27
N ILE A 266 -6.54 16.03 28.41
CA ILE A 266 -7.24 15.72 29.67
C ILE A 266 -7.90 16.92 30.35
N HIS A 267 -7.60 18.13 29.89
CA HIS A 267 -8.11 19.38 30.45
C HIS A 267 -9.62 19.53 30.28
N ASN A 268 -10.21 20.51 30.97
CA ASN A 268 -11.63 20.83 30.87
C ASN A 268 -11.83 22.27 30.38
N PRO A 269 -12.47 22.48 29.21
CA PRO A 269 -12.96 21.46 28.29
C PRO A 269 -11.82 20.68 27.60
N GLY A 270 -12.04 19.40 27.33
CA GLY A 270 -11.05 18.56 26.64
C GLY A 270 -11.02 18.88 25.15
N ARG A 271 -9.83 19.14 24.61
CA ARG A 271 -9.62 19.55 23.21
C ARG A 271 -8.96 18.46 22.39
N PHE A 272 -9.18 18.52 21.08
CA PHE A 272 -8.81 17.47 20.14
C PHE A 272 -7.66 17.93 19.22
N LEU A 273 -6.69 17.05 19.00
CA LEU A 273 -5.58 17.29 18.07
C LEU A 273 -6.06 17.24 16.61
N ARG A 274 -5.88 18.34 15.89
CA ARG A 274 -6.28 18.51 14.49
C ARG A 274 -5.07 18.61 13.57
N ALA A 275 -5.12 17.94 12.42
CA ALA A 275 -4.18 18.17 11.32
C ALA A 275 -4.79 19.10 10.27
N HIS A 276 -3.98 19.98 9.70
CA HIS A 276 -4.35 20.78 8.53
C HIS A 276 -3.71 20.22 7.25
N PRO A 277 -4.29 20.49 6.06
CA PRO A 277 -3.71 20.11 4.77
C PRO A 277 -2.30 20.67 4.54
N ASP A 278 -1.99 21.84 5.11
CA ASP A 278 -0.70 22.53 4.98
C ASP A 278 0.40 21.98 5.90
N GLY A 279 0.09 20.95 6.69
CA GLY A 279 1.02 20.36 7.65
C GLY A 279 0.96 20.91 9.06
N ARG A 280 0.18 21.97 9.32
CA ARG A 280 0.03 22.51 10.67
C ARG A 280 -0.77 21.57 11.56
N VAL A 281 -0.45 21.59 12.87
CA VAL A 281 -1.20 20.87 13.91
C VAL A 281 -1.64 21.87 14.98
N ASP A 282 -2.92 21.83 15.35
CA ASP A 282 -3.48 22.66 16.42
C ASP A 282 -4.53 21.90 17.24
N LEU A 283 -5.20 22.59 18.17
CA LEU A 283 -6.25 22.03 19.01
C LEU A 283 -7.61 22.64 18.67
N VAL A 284 -8.67 21.85 18.79
CA VAL A 284 -10.07 22.30 18.61
C VAL A 284 -10.99 21.77 19.70
N ASP A 285 -12.14 22.40 19.90
CA ASP A 285 -13.10 22.00 20.95
C ASP A 285 -14.00 20.82 20.57
N ARG A 286 -14.12 20.48 19.28
CA ARG A 286 -14.99 19.41 18.80
C ARG A 286 -14.31 18.58 17.72
N PRO A 287 -14.31 17.25 17.83
CA PRO A 287 -13.75 16.40 16.80
C PRO A 287 -14.73 16.31 15.61
N GLN A 288 -14.17 16.46 14.43
CA GLN A 288 -14.75 16.17 13.12
C GLN A 288 -13.72 15.29 12.38
N ASP A 289 -13.76 15.30 11.05
CA ASP A 289 -12.88 14.44 10.26
C ASP A 289 -11.39 14.78 10.44
N TRP A 290 -11.04 16.06 10.62
CA TRP A 290 -9.64 16.54 10.64
C TRP A 290 -8.91 16.19 11.94
N GLU A 291 -9.66 15.79 12.97
CA GLU A 291 -9.16 15.34 14.27
C GLU A 291 -9.00 13.83 14.34
N THR A 292 -9.35 13.11 13.26
CA THR A 292 -9.21 11.66 13.18
C THR A 292 -7.86 11.23 12.61
N TRP A 293 -7.27 10.22 13.22
CA TRP A 293 -5.96 9.69 12.87
C TRP A 293 -6.04 8.18 12.68
N LYS A 294 -5.35 7.65 11.66
CA LYS A 294 -5.19 6.20 11.48
C LYS A 294 -3.90 5.77 12.18
N PRO A 295 -3.97 4.90 13.21
CA PRO A 295 -2.79 4.42 13.90
C PRO A 295 -2.14 3.27 13.13
N PHE A 296 -0.81 3.27 13.10
CA PHE A 296 0.02 2.22 12.53
C PHE A 296 1.03 1.78 13.59
N LYS A 297 1.12 0.48 13.83
CA LYS A 297 2.10 -0.08 14.75
C LYS A 297 3.34 -0.51 13.98
N ASN A 298 4.50 0.01 14.38
CA ASN A 298 5.79 -0.25 13.75
C ASN A 298 6.45 -1.50 14.36
N ASP A 299 7.45 -2.04 13.66
CA ASP A 299 8.20 -3.24 14.04
C ASP A 299 8.92 -3.11 15.39
N ASP A 300 9.37 -1.90 15.71
CA ASP A 300 10.05 -1.54 16.96
C ASP A 300 9.08 -1.34 18.14
N GLY A 301 7.77 -1.56 17.92
CA GLY A 301 6.71 -1.38 18.90
C GLY A 301 6.26 0.08 19.08
N SER A 302 6.86 1.03 18.35
CA SER A 302 6.37 2.40 18.27
C SER A 302 5.11 2.50 17.39
N TRP A 303 4.53 3.69 17.35
CA TRP A 303 3.32 4.00 16.61
C TRP A 303 3.51 5.22 15.74
N SER A 304 2.93 5.19 14.54
CA SER A 304 2.82 6.31 13.63
C SER A 304 1.34 6.65 13.40
N PHE A 305 1.03 7.92 13.19
CA PHE A 305 -0.36 8.39 13.07
C PHE A 305 -0.55 9.16 11.77
N LEU A 306 -1.39 8.63 10.88
CA LEU A 306 -1.70 9.22 9.60
C LEU A 306 -2.98 10.06 9.69
N SER A 307 -2.88 11.35 9.38
CA SER A 307 -4.04 12.24 9.31
C SER A 307 -4.95 11.91 8.11
N VAL A 308 -6.16 12.47 8.10
CA VAL A 308 -7.08 12.39 6.94
C VAL A 308 -6.53 13.00 5.66
N HIS A 309 -5.48 13.84 5.75
CA HIS A 309 -4.84 14.48 4.61
C HIS A 309 -3.66 13.66 4.05
N GLY A 310 -3.47 12.42 4.49
CA GLY A 310 -2.38 11.56 4.02
C GLY A 310 -1.00 11.99 4.54
N ARG A 311 -0.96 12.74 5.65
CA ARG A 311 0.28 13.23 6.27
C ARG A 311 0.47 12.63 7.67
N TRP A 312 1.70 12.26 8.01
CA TRP A 312 2.08 11.63 9.26
C TRP A 312 2.36 12.65 10.35
N LEU A 313 1.85 12.43 11.56
CA LEU A 313 2.20 13.22 12.74
C LEU A 313 3.70 13.12 13.01
N SER A 314 4.37 14.26 13.15
CA SER A 314 5.82 14.36 13.29
C SER A 314 6.17 15.19 14.52
N GLY A 315 7.09 14.65 15.33
CA GLY A 315 7.65 15.32 16.49
C GLY A 315 9.12 15.67 16.25
N ARG A 316 9.43 16.96 16.06
CA ARG A 316 10.77 17.42 15.71
C ARG A 316 11.65 17.71 16.92
N GLU A 317 12.96 17.71 16.71
CA GLU A 317 13.97 18.01 17.74
C GLU A 317 13.83 19.43 18.31
N ASP A 318 13.40 20.41 17.49
CA ASP A 318 13.12 21.78 17.91
C ASP A 318 11.85 21.93 18.77
N ARG A 319 11.21 20.80 19.09
CA ARG A 319 9.97 20.64 19.86
C ARG A 319 8.71 21.11 19.14
N SER A 320 8.79 21.38 17.85
CA SER A 320 7.60 21.61 17.04
C SER A 320 6.88 20.31 16.69
N VAL A 321 5.57 20.41 16.51
CA VAL A 321 4.70 19.33 16.03
C VAL A 321 4.08 19.77 14.72
N SER A 322 4.12 18.89 13.73
CA SER A 322 3.55 19.13 12.39
C SER A 322 3.13 17.81 11.77
N THR A 323 2.63 17.84 10.53
CA THR A 323 2.50 16.64 9.72
C THR A 323 3.35 16.70 8.45
N VAL A 324 3.94 15.56 8.08
CA VAL A 324 4.86 15.40 6.94
C VAL A 324 4.40 14.29 6.01
N GLU A 325 4.92 14.24 4.79
CA GLU A 325 4.49 13.27 3.76
C GLU A 325 5.12 11.89 3.94
N ARG A 326 6.32 11.83 4.52
CA ARG A 326 7.07 10.58 4.73
C ARG A 326 6.96 10.13 6.18
N CYS A 327 6.83 8.83 6.38
CA CYS A 327 6.96 8.23 7.71
C CYS A 327 8.39 7.73 7.87
N ASP A 328 9.23 8.55 8.46
CA ASP A 328 10.58 8.20 8.87
C ASP A 328 10.62 8.17 10.43
N ALA A 329 11.82 8.17 11.03
CA ALA A 329 11.95 7.96 12.48
C ALA A 329 11.30 9.04 13.36
N TRP A 330 11.04 10.24 12.84
CA TRP A 330 10.48 11.37 13.60
C TRP A 330 8.96 11.29 13.74
N GLU A 331 8.32 10.40 12.98
CA GLU A 331 6.89 10.14 13.02
C GLU A 331 6.55 8.97 13.97
N HIS A 332 7.57 8.41 14.63
CA HIS A 332 7.43 7.31 15.58
C HIS A 332 7.22 7.84 17.01
N PHE A 333 6.19 7.30 17.66
CA PHE A 333 5.82 7.61 19.04
C PHE A 333 5.67 6.33 19.88
N TRP A 334 6.18 6.34 21.10
CA TRP A 334 5.91 5.30 22.09
C TRP A 334 4.70 5.71 22.93
N LEU A 335 3.73 4.80 23.04
CA LEU A 335 2.50 5.02 23.81
C LEU A 335 2.68 4.49 25.23
N GLU A 336 2.91 5.40 26.17
CA GLU A 336 3.09 5.08 27.59
C GLU A 336 1.76 5.27 28.34
N GLY A 337 1.39 4.34 29.24
CA GLY A 337 0.20 4.46 30.09
C GLY A 337 0.42 5.38 31.30
N TRP A 338 -0.66 5.96 31.83
CA TRP A 338 -0.64 6.80 33.04
C TRP A 338 -1.92 6.69 33.88
#